data_AF-A0A9W6N576-F1
#
_entry.id   AF-A0A9W6N576-F1
#
_cell.length_a   1.000
_cell.length_b   1.000
_cell.length_c   1.000
_cell.angle_alpha   90.00
_cell.angle_beta   90.00
_cell.angle_gamma   90.00
#
_symmetry.space_group_name_H-M   'P 1'
#
loop_
_entity.id
_entity.type
_entity.pdbx_description
1 polymer ?
#
loop_
_entity_poly.entity_id
_entity_poly.type
_entity_poly.pdbx_seq_one_letter_code
_entity_poly.pdbx_strand_id
1 'polypeptide(L)'
;MSADPLPVDIARPHMWLQPTTAREPNGKEYDLPRYERHLLCDGDGIFPNSAGLTWEPAVLNAELQREGSIGWYRNPDRASQDSLGVIYEEAGENRLLRSDFIFFSRLDDGSVAADLVDPHGDYLADAMPKLKGLAEYAAGNLETYRRIEAVSKTKSGAYRMLDMTKEDVRAAVMAATSAEGLYASPIAIDYAA
;
A
#
# COMPACT_ATOMS: atom_id res chain seq x y z
N MET A 1 16.88 18.05 -15.32
CA MET A 1 15.61 17.60 -14.70
C MET A 1 15.58 18.17 -13.30
N SER A 2 14.45 18.74 -12.86
CA SER A 2 14.33 19.34 -11.53
C SER A 2 14.56 18.28 -10.44
N ALA A 3 15.26 18.64 -9.37
CA ALA A 3 15.35 17.81 -8.16
C ALA A 3 14.07 17.92 -7.31
N ASP A 4 13.22 18.90 -7.64
CA ASP A 4 11.95 19.12 -6.96
C ASP A 4 10.86 18.25 -7.60
N PRO A 5 10.16 17.47 -6.80
CA PRO A 5 9.06 16.66 -7.29
C PRO A 5 7.88 17.51 -7.72
N LEU A 6 7.24 17.08 -8.82
CA LEU A 6 6.04 17.75 -9.33
C LEU A 6 4.80 16.95 -8.91
N PRO A 7 3.75 17.62 -8.39
CA PRO A 7 2.46 16.98 -8.24
C PRO A 7 1.93 16.64 -9.63
N VAL A 8 1.69 15.37 -9.89
CA VAL A 8 1.15 14.86 -11.15
C VAL A 8 0.01 13.90 -10.87
N ASP A 9 -1.04 13.98 -11.68
CA ASP A 9 -2.12 13.00 -11.64
C ASP A 9 -1.62 11.65 -12.18
N ILE A 10 -2.03 10.57 -11.52
CA ILE A 10 -1.74 9.22 -12.01
C ILE A 10 -2.48 9.04 -13.34
N ALA A 11 -1.73 8.67 -14.38
CA ALA A 11 -2.31 8.29 -15.66
C ALA A 11 -3.15 7.02 -15.48
N ARG A 12 -4.36 7.02 -16.05
CA ARG A 12 -5.22 5.83 -16.04
C ARG A 12 -4.44 4.63 -16.60
N PRO A 13 -4.31 3.51 -15.86
CA PRO A 13 -3.67 2.33 -16.39
C PRO A 13 -4.54 1.68 -17.46
N HIS A 14 -3.93 1.25 -18.56
CA HIS A 14 -4.63 0.63 -19.70
C HIS A 14 -4.20 -0.81 -19.96
N MET A 15 -2.95 -1.15 -19.64
CA MET A 15 -2.40 -2.48 -19.88
C MET A 15 -1.29 -2.80 -18.89
N TRP A 16 -1.18 -4.08 -18.52
CA TRP A 16 -0.09 -4.60 -17.70
C TRP A 16 0.26 -6.00 -18.17
N LEU A 17 1.53 -6.22 -18.55
CA LEU A 17 2.06 -7.55 -18.81
C LEU A 17 2.46 -8.21 -17.49
N GLN A 18 1.61 -9.10 -16.99
CA GLN A 18 1.77 -9.73 -15.69
C GLN A 18 2.15 -11.21 -15.88
N PRO A 19 3.27 -11.69 -15.31
CA PRO A 19 3.58 -13.11 -15.28
C PRO A 19 2.44 -13.91 -14.65
N THR A 20 2.17 -15.11 -15.17
CA THR A 20 1.19 -16.05 -14.58
C THR A 20 1.87 -17.12 -13.73
N THR A 21 3.17 -17.30 -13.89
CA THR A 21 4.01 -18.25 -13.16
C THR A 21 5.25 -17.54 -12.61
N ALA A 22 5.81 -18.08 -11.53
CA ALA A 22 7.11 -17.69 -10.99
C ALA A 22 8.01 -18.91 -10.84
N ARG A 23 9.31 -18.64 -10.71
CA ARG A 23 10.35 -19.67 -10.64
C ARG A 23 11.19 -19.49 -9.39
N GLU A 24 11.31 -20.56 -8.60
CA GLU A 24 12.18 -20.60 -7.42
C GLU A 24 13.67 -20.70 -7.82
N PRO A 25 14.63 -20.36 -6.93
CA PRO A 25 16.07 -20.51 -7.22
C PRO A 25 16.51 -21.93 -7.57
N ASN A 26 15.77 -22.96 -7.11
CA ASN A 26 15.99 -24.38 -7.44
C ASN A 26 15.51 -24.74 -8.85
N GLY A 27 14.92 -23.79 -9.59
CA GLY A 27 14.42 -23.96 -10.94
C GLY A 27 12.98 -24.44 -11.04
N LYS A 28 12.29 -24.75 -9.94
CA LYS A 28 10.88 -25.17 -9.90
C LYS A 28 9.97 -23.99 -10.24
N GLU A 29 9.02 -24.23 -11.14
CA GLU A 29 7.98 -23.27 -11.48
C GLU A 29 6.70 -23.53 -10.68
N TYR A 30 5.96 -22.47 -10.39
CA TYR A 30 4.64 -22.52 -9.75
C TYR A 30 3.74 -21.42 -10.30
N ASP A 31 2.43 -21.67 -10.29
CA ASP A 31 1.43 -20.67 -10.66
C ASP A 31 1.36 -19.57 -9.60
N LEU A 32 1.29 -18.32 -10.05
CA LEU A 32 1.05 -17.21 -9.15
C LEU A 32 -0.37 -17.27 -8.57
N PRO A 33 -0.56 -16.83 -7.32
CA PRO A 33 -1.89 -16.59 -6.77
C PRO A 33 -2.69 -15.66 -7.66
N ARG A 34 -3.99 -15.95 -7.78
CA ARG A 34 -4.92 -15.27 -8.67
C ARG A 34 -6.00 -14.61 -7.83
N TYR A 35 -6.30 -13.36 -8.15
CA TYR A 35 -7.24 -12.54 -7.40
C TYR A 35 -8.27 -11.93 -8.35
N GLU A 36 -9.51 -11.88 -7.90
CA GLU A 36 -10.59 -11.23 -8.63
C GLU A 36 -10.52 -9.70 -8.50
N ARG A 37 -11.27 -9.00 -9.34
CA ARG A 37 -11.57 -7.55 -9.21
C ARG A 37 -10.35 -6.63 -9.25
N HIS A 38 -9.23 -7.06 -9.84
CA HIS A 38 -8.15 -6.13 -10.17
C HIS A 38 -8.57 -5.22 -11.33
N LEU A 39 -8.20 -3.94 -11.33
CA LEU A 39 -8.58 -2.99 -12.39
C LEU A 39 -8.13 -3.39 -13.81
N LEU A 40 -7.08 -4.22 -13.90
CA LEU A 40 -6.51 -4.72 -15.16
C LEU A 40 -6.63 -6.24 -15.28
N CYS A 41 -7.63 -6.84 -14.65
CA CYS A 41 -7.90 -8.26 -14.80
C CYS A 41 -8.21 -8.63 -16.25
N ASP A 42 -8.05 -9.91 -16.56
CA ASP A 42 -8.43 -10.46 -17.87
C ASP A 42 -9.97 -10.54 -18.04
N GLY A 43 -10.41 -11.13 -19.16
CA GLY A 43 -11.83 -11.31 -19.47
C GLY A 43 -12.58 -12.22 -18.49
N ASP A 44 -11.85 -13.03 -17.70
CA ASP A 44 -12.43 -13.89 -16.66
C ASP A 44 -12.52 -13.17 -15.31
N GLY A 45 -12.08 -11.90 -15.24
CA GLY A 45 -12.11 -11.11 -14.01
C GLY A 45 -10.94 -11.40 -13.07
N ILE A 46 -9.91 -12.11 -13.54
CA ILE A 46 -8.79 -12.62 -12.73
C ILE A 46 -7.49 -11.87 -13.02
N PHE A 47 -6.67 -11.69 -11.98
CA PHE A 47 -5.34 -11.11 -12.09
C PHE A 47 -4.32 -11.91 -11.26
N PRO A 48 -3.22 -12.40 -11.88
CA PRO A 48 -2.13 -13.02 -11.14
C PRO A 48 -1.33 -11.96 -10.38
N ASN A 49 -1.05 -12.18 -9.09
CA ASN A 49 -0.21 -11.25 -8.32
C ASN A 49 0.79 -12.02 -7.46
N SER A 50 2.07 -11.74 -7.67
CA SER A 50 3.13 -12.13 -6.74
C SER A 50 3.24 -11.05 -5.67
N ALA A 51 2.66 -11.30 -4.50
CA ALA A 51 2.95 -10.48 -3.34
C ALA A 51 4.45 -10.56 -2.99
N GLY A 52 5.09 -9.41 -2.79
CA GLY A 52 6.53 -9.31 -2.51
C GLY A 52 6.85 -9.72 -1.06
N LEU A 53 5.94 -9.43 -0.14
CA LEU A 53 6.02 -9.80 1.27
C LEU A 53 5.10 -10.99 1.59
N THR A 54 5.52 -11.80 2.56
CA THR A 54 4.76 -13.01 2.98
C THR A 54 3.35 -12.72 3.51
N TRP A 55 3.03 -11.48 3.86
CA TRP A 55 1.75 -11.09 4.47
C TRP A 55 0.89 -10.15 3.61
N GLU A 56 1.42 -9.61 2.52
CA GLU A 56 0.64 -8.86 1.52
C GLU A 56 -0.60 -9.62 1.03
N PRO A 57 -0.57 -10.97 0.78
CA PRO A 57 -1.77 -11.71 0.40
C PRO A 57 -2.87 -11.67 1.46
N ALA A 58 -2.50 -11.65 2.75
CA ALA A 58 -3.49 -11.59 3.83
C ALA A 58 -4.19 -10.23 3.83
N VAL A 59 -3.44 -9.13 3.67
CA VAL A 59 -4.00 -7.79 3.52
C VAL A 59 -4.92 -7.70 2.31
N LEU A 60 -4.46 -8.15 1.14
CA LEU A 60 -5.28 -8.15 -0.08
C LEU A 60 -6.58 -8.96 0.10
N ASN A 61 -6.49 -10.17 0.65
CA ASN A 61 -7.67 -11.00 0.88
C ASN A 61 -8.66 -10.34 1.84
N ALA A 62 -8.17 -9.76 2.94
CA ALA A 62 -9.02 -9.07 3.90
C ALA A 62 -9.75 -7.87 3.28
N GLU A 63 -9.05 -7.04 2.50
CA GLU A 63 -9.64 -5.90 1.80
C GLU A 63 -10.67 -6.32 0.74
N LEU A 64 -10.44 -7.46 0.07
CA LEU A 64 -11.40 -8.02 -0.89
C LEU A 64 -12.68 -8.53 -0.22
N GLN A 65 -12.63 -8.93 1.06
CA GLN A 65 -13.80 -9.37 1.83
C GLN A 65 -14.56 -8.21 2.49
N ARG A 66 -14.03 -6.98 2.47
CA ARG A 66 -14.72 -5.83 3.04
C ARG A 66 -15.99 -5.49 2.27
N GLU A 67 -17.01 -5.07 3.01
CA GLU A 67 -18.27 -4.61 2.45
C GLU A 67 -18.04 -3.43 1.49
N GLY A 68 -18.77 -3.43 0.38
CA GLY A 68 -18.63 -2.43 -0.67
C GLY A 68 -17.36 -2.55 -1.52
N SER A 69 -16.44 -3.49 -1.25
CA SER A 69 -15.24 -3.69 -2.08
C SER A 69 -15.63 -4.02 -3.54
N ILE A 70 -15.24 -3.15 -4.47
CA ILE A 70 -15.58 -3.29 -5.91
C ILE A 70 -14.35 -3.50 -6.79
N GLY A 71 -13.15 -3.24 -6.28
CA GLY A 71 -11.92 -3.55 -6.99
C GLY A 71 -10.67 -3.03 -6.32
N TRP A 72 -9.55 -3.31 -6.94
CA TRP A 72 -8.24 -2.93 -6.41
C TRP A 72 -7.21 -2.75 -7.53
N TYR A 73 -6.15 -2.03 -7.22
CA TYR A 73 -5.01 -1.80 -8.09
C TYR A 73 -3.72 -2.09 -7.32
N ARG A 74 -2.87 -2.97 -7.85
CA ARG A 74 -1.48 -3.05 -7.42
C ARG A 74 -0.77 -1.82 -7.95
N ASN A 75 -0.22 -0.98 -7.09
CA ASN A 75 0.64 0.10 -7.54
C ASN A 75 1.93 -0.50 -8.15
N PRO A 76 2.29 -0.19 -9.41
CA PRO A 76 3.52 -0.66 -10.00
C PRO A 76 4.73 -0.19 -9.19
N ASP A 77 5.69 -1.09 -8.95
CA ASP A 77 6.95 -0.82 -8.23
C ASP A 77 7.98 -0.02 -9.05
N ARG A 78 7.67 0.25 -10.32
CA ARG A 78 8.49 0.99 -11.29
C ARG A 78 8.11 2.47 -11.35
N ALA A 79 9.05 3.31 -11.80
CA ALA A 79 8.77 4.71 -12.12
C ALA A 79 8.03 4.83 -13.45
N SER A 80 6.70 4.90 -13.39
CA SER A 80 5.82 5.11 -14.55
C SER A 80 4.66 6.04 -14.19
N GLN A 81 3.99 6.59 -15.20
CA GLN A 81 2.90 7.57 -15.01
C GLN A 81 1.67 6.96 -14.33
N ASP A 82 1.51 5.63 -14.38
CA ASP A 82 0.46 4.85 -13.73
C ASP A 82 0.87 4.34 -12.33
N SER A 83 1.99 4.84 -11.78
CA SER A 83 2.49 4.51 -10.44
C SER A 83 2.34 5.71 -9.50
N LEU A 84 1.71 5.48 -8.35
CA LEU A 84 1.64 6.47 -7.27
C LEU A 84 2.98 6.53 -6.54
N GLY A 85 3.64 7.69 -6.60
CA GLY A 85 4.84 7.99 -5.83
C GLY A 85 4.55 8.92 -4.65
N VAL A 86 4.83 8.45 -3.44
CA VAL A 86 4.88 9.24 -2.22
C VAL A 86 6.31 9.64 -1.95
N ILE A 87 6.54 10.87 -1.53
CA ILE A 87 7.88 11.41 -1.36
C ILE A 87 8.26 11.31 0.10
N TYR A 88 9.49 10.90 0.34
CA TYR A 88 10.08 10.93 1.67
C TYR A 88 11.53 11.37 1.59
N GLU A 89 12.02 12.00 2.66
CA GLU A 89 13.43 12.34 2.79
C GLU A 89 14.18 11.20 3.49
N GLU A 90 15.32 10.81 2.93
CA GLU A 90 16.26 9.90 3.58
C GLU A 90 17.68 10.43 3.37
N ALA A 91 18.39 10.67 4.47
CA ALA A 91 19.77 11.19 4.46
C ALA A 91 19.95 12.48 3.62
N GLY A 92 18.95 13.38 3.62
CA GLY A 92 18.97 14.63 2.87
C GLY A 92 18.67 14.48 1.37
N GLU A 93 18.28 13.29 0.90
CA GLU A 93 17.85 13.04 -0.47
C GLU A 93 16.35 12.71 -0.52
N ASN A 94 15.66 13.26 -1.52
CA ASN A 94 14.28 12.87 -1.82
C ASN A 94 14.25 11.48 -2.45
N ARG A 95 13.41 10.61 -1.90
CA ARG A 95 13.14 9.25 -2.36
C ARG A 95 11.66 9.07 -2.64
N LEU A 96 11.34 7.98 -3.36
CA LEU A 96 9.96 7.59 -3.67
C LEU A 96 9.58 6.32 -2.91
N LEU A 97 8.55 6.43 -2.09
CA LEU A 97 7.75 5.33 -1.56
C LEU A 97 6.65 5.03 -2.57
N ARG A 98 6.39 3.76 -2.83
CA ARG A 98 5.26 3.31 -3.64
C ARG A 98 4.41 2.42 -2.76
N SER A 99 3.29 2.98 -2.28
CA SER A 99 2.33 2.21 -1.49
C SER A 99 1.76 1.09 -2.33
N ASP A 100 1.65 -0.13 -1.78
CA ASP A 100 1.36 -1.30 -2.62
C ASP A 100 -0.03 -1.33 -3.25
N PHE A 101 -1.07 -0.94 -2.52
CA PHE A 101 -2.45 -1.16 -2.96
C PHE A 101 -3.32 0.09 -2.89
N ILE A 102 -4.14 0.25 -3.91
CA ILE A 102 -5.28 1.16 -3.92
C ILE A 102 -6.54 0.31 -4.02
N PHE A 103 -7.40 0.35 -3.01
CA PHE A 103 -8.68 -0.34 -3.00
C PHE A 103 -9.81 0.62 -3.32
N PHE A 104 -10.83 0.11 -4.00
CA PHE A 104 -12.03 0.86 -4.37
C PHE A 104 -13.25 0.27 -3.68
N SER A 105 -14.01 1.12 -3.01
CA SER A 105 -15.20 0.75 -2.26
C SER A 105 -16.38 1.59 -2.70
N ARG A 106 -17.53 0.95 -2.94
CA ARG A 106 -18.81 1.63 -3.17
C ARG A 106 -19.41 2.01 -1.82
N LEU A 107 -19.71 3.29 -1.65
CA LEU A 107 -20.37 3.83 -0.45
C LEU A 107 -21.90 3.70 -0.56
N ASP A 108 -22.60 3.93 0.56
CA ASP A 108 -24.06 3.83 0.66
C ASP A 108 -24.79 4.80 -0.26
N ASP A 109 -24.19 5.96 -0.55
CA ASP A 109 -24.72 6.95 -1.50
C ASP A 109 -24.45 6.60 -2.98
N GLY A 110 -23.81 5.45 -3.22
CA GLY A 110 -23.46 4.94 -4.55
C GLY A 110 -22.14 5.48 -5.11
N SER A 111 -21.51 6.45 -4.46
CA SER A 111 -20.19 6.98 -4.85
C SER A 111 -19.08 5.94 -4.64
N VAL A 112 -17.91 6.19 -5.23
CA VAL A 112 -16.74 5.32 -5.10
C VAL A 112 -15.67 6.05 -4.31
N ALA A 113 -15.21 5.42 -3.22
CA ALA A 113 -14.06 5.86 -2.44
C ALA A 113 -12.81 5.08 -2.82
N ALA A 114 -11.65 5.72 -2.70
CA ALA A 114 -10.34 5.10 -2.78
C ALA A 114 -9.72 4.96 -1.38
N ASP A 115 -9.12 3.81 -1.09
CA ASP A 115 -8.35 3.54 0.11
C ASP A 115 -6.90 3.22 -0.28
N LEU A 116 -5.94 3.93 0.29
CA LEU A 116 -4.52 3.67 0.11
C LEU A 116 -4.02 2.79 1.26
N VAL A 117 -3.58 1.57 0.96
CA VAL A 117 -3.16 0.60 1.97
C VAL A 117 -1.77 0.10 1.62
N ASP A 118 -0.82 0.33 2.51
CA ASP A 118 0.59 -0.03 2.34
C ASP A 118 1.02 -1.09 3.37
N PRO A 119 1.08 -2.38 3.00
CA PRO A 119 1.71 -3.41 3.81
C PRO A 119 3.22 -3.17 3.90
N HIS A 120 3.67 -2.64 5.03
CA HIS A 120 5.06 -2.31 5.28
C HIS A 120 5.78 -3.38 6.11
N GLY A 121 7.05 -3.63 5.78
CA GLY A 121 7.98 -4.37 6.65
C GLY A 121 8.50 -3.48 7.78
N ASP A 122 8.21 -3.83 9.02
CA ASP A 122 8.72 -3.16 10.23
C ASP A 122 10.23 -3.36 10.47
N TYR A 123 10.87 -4.28 9.74
CA TYR A 123 12.29 -4.64 9.91
C TYR A 123 13.27 -3.89 9.02
N LEU A 124 12.81 -3.02 8.10
CA LEU A 124 13.71 -2.35 7.18
C LEU A 124 14.27 -1.08 7.82
N ALA A 125 15.57 -0.85 7.66
CA ALA A 125 16.25 0.35 8.16
C ALA A 125 15.62 1.66 7.62
N ASP A 126 14.88 1.57 6.51
CA ASP A 126 14.18 2.67 5.83
C ASP A 126 12.69 2.81 6.23
N ALA A 127 12.19 2.01 7.18
CA ALA A 127 10.77 2.01 7.56
C ALA A 127 10.32 3.36 8.15
N MET A 128 11.13 3.99 9.01
CA MET A 128 10.77 5.28 9.62
C MET A 128 10.71 6.43 8.62
N PRO A 129 11.73 6.66 7.75
CA PRO A 129 11.63 7.65 6.67
C PRO A 129 10.37 7.50 5.82
N LYS A 130 10.04 6.26 5.40
CA LYS A 130 8.84 5.98 4.59
C LYS A 130 7.55 6.27 5.34
N LEU A 131 7.43 5.87 6.60
CA LEU A 131 6.25 6.18 7.42
C LEU A 131 6.04 7.69 7.57
N LYS A 132 7.12 8.46 7.75
CA LYS A 132 7.06 9.93 7.83
C LYS A 132 6.61 10.54 6.52
N GLY A 133 7.17 10.12 5.39
CA GLY A 133 6.71 10.58 4.07
C GLY A 133 5.25 10.23 3.79
N LEU A 134 4.79 9.04 4.20
CA LEU A 134 3.38 8.67 4.08
C LEU A 134 2.46 9.51 4.98
N ALA A 135 2.90 9.84 6.21
CA ALA A 135 2.17 10.73 7.10
C ALA A 135 2.05 12.15 6.52
N GLU A 136 3.13 12.70 5.97
CA GLU A 136 3.13 14.01 5.29
C GLU A 136 2.23 14.00 4.05
N TYR A 137 2.33 12.97 3.22
CA TYR A 137 1.46 12.78 2.06
C TYR A 137 -0.01 12.70 2.47
N ALA A 138 -0.33 11.95 3.52
CA ALA A 138 -1.69 11.81 4.01
C ALA A 138 -2.28 13.16 4.42
N ALA A 139 -1.52 14.01 5.12
CA ALA A 139 -1.98 15.34 5.53
C ALA A 139 -2.42 16.23 4.35
N GLY A 140 -1.80 16.07 3.17
CA GLY A 140 -2.15 16.81 1.96
C GLY A 140 -3.24 16.16 1.08
N ASN A 141 -3.65 14.93 1.37
CA ASN A 141 -4.51 14.12 0.48
C ASN A 141 -5.74 13.51 1.17
N LEU A 142 -6.16 14.06 2.32
CA LEU A 142 -7.31 13.57 3.09
C LEU A 142 -8.65 13.67 2.34
N GLU A 143 -8.75 14.56 1.35
CA GLU A 143 -9.96 14.67 0.51
C GLU A 143 -9.99 13.64 -0.63
N THR A 144 -8.83 13.08 -1.00
CA THR A 144 -8.70 12.12 -2.10
C THR A 144 -8.98 10.69 -1.64
N TYR A 145 -8.55 10.34 -0.44
CA TYR A 145 -8.64 8.98 0.09
C TYR A 145 -9.54 8.93 1.31
N ARG A 146 -10.45 7.95 1.35
CA ARG A 146 -11.23 7.65 2.56
C ARG A 146 -10.34 7.09 3.67
N ARG A 147 -9.35 6.28 3.31
CA ARG A 147 -8.39 5.66 4.22
C ARG A 147 -6.98 5.75 3.66
N ILE A 148 -6.00 6.01 4.53
CA ILE A 148 -4.58 5.91 4.23
C ILE A 148 -3.96 5.13 5.38
N GLU A 149 -3.56 3.89 5.13
CA GLU A 149 -3.19 2.93 6.17
C GLU A 149 -1.81 2.35 5.91
N ALA A 150 -0.93 2.39 6.90
CA ALA A 150 0.30 1.61 6.91
C ALA A 150 0.08 0.36 7.78
N VAL A 151 0.23 -0.82 7.21
CA VAL A 151 -0.06 -2.10 7.88
C VAL A 151 1.22 -2.89 8.04
N SER A 152 1.49 -3.42 9.23
CA SER A 152 2.64 -4.31 9.44
C SER A 152 2.28 -5.53 10.26
N LYS A 153 3.02 -6.63 10.02
CA LYS A 153 2.91 -7.87 10.78
C LYS A 153 4.01 -7.90 11.82
N THR A 154 3.62 -7.71 13.08
CA THR A 154 4.56 -7.67 14.20
C THR A 154 5.19 -9.03 14.49
N LYS A 155 6.25 -9.06 15.31
CA LYS A 155 6.92 -10.30 15.77
C LYS A 155 5.98 -11.32 16.41
N SER A 156 4.88 -10.89 17.01
CA SER A 156 3.88 -11.81 17.60
C SER A 156 2.99 -12.48 16.56
N GLY A 157 3.08 -12.05 15.30
CA GLY A 157 2.21 -12.48 14.20
C GLY A 157 0.94 -11.66 14.05
N ALA A 158 0.67 -10.71 14.95
CA ALA A 158 -0.47 -9.82 14.87
C ALA A 158 -0.27 -8.75 13.78
N TYR A 159 -1.34 -8.48 13.02
CA TYR A 159 -1.39 -7.40 12.04
C TYR A 159 -1.82 -6.12 12.75
N ARG A 160 -1.03 -5.06 12.57
CA ARG A 160 -1.22 -3.76 13.21
C ARG A 160 -1.22 -2.68 12.15
N MET A 161 -2.05 -1.66 12.34
CA MET A 161 -2.23 -0.59 11.36
C MET A 161 -2.11 0.78 12.02
N LEU A 162 -1.44 1.69 11.30
CA LEU A 162 -1.40 3.12 11.56
C LEU A 162 -2.37 3.80 10.59
N ASP A 163 -3.40 4.42 11.15
CA ASP A 163 -4.40 5.19 10.41
C ASP A 163 -3.88 6.60 10.16
N MET A 164 -3.28 6.82 8.99
CA MET A 164 -2.64 8.09 8.63
C MET A 164 -3.67 9.19 8.35
N THR A 165 -4.97 8.90 8.35
CA THR A 165 -6.02 9.94 8.28
C THR A 165 -6.15 10.71 9.58
N LYS A 166 -5.69 10.14 10.70
CA LYS A 166 -5.75 10.77 12.03
C LYS A 166 -4.51 11.60 12.34
N GLU A 167 -4.74 12.80 12.85
CA GLU A 167 -3.68 13.76 13.15
C GLU A 167 -2.74 13.30 14.28
N ASP A 168 -3.29 12.67 15.33
CA ASP A 168 -2.53 12.13 16.45
C ASP A 168 -1.61 10.97 16.02
N VAL A 169 -2.07 10.10 15.11
CA VAL A 169 -1.25 9.05 14.50
C VAL A 169 -0.10 9.66 13.71
N ARG A 170 -0.37 10.64 12.84
CA ARG A 170 0.69 11.34 12.09
C ARG A 170 1.69 12.02 13.02
N ALA A 171 1.23 12.70 14.07
CA ALA A 171 2.11 13.33 15.05
C ALA A 171 3.01 12.31 15.76
N ALA A 172 2.47 11.16 16.15
CA ALA A 172 3.25 10.07 16.74
C ALA A 172 4.30 9.52 15.77
N VAL A 173 3.94 9.33 14.50
CA VAL A 173 4.86 8.88 13.44
C VAL A 173 6.03 9.86 13.27
N MET A 174 5.76 11.17 13.26
CA MET A 174 6.80 12.20 13.13
C MET A 174 7.77 12.21 14.31
N ALA A 175 7.26 12.00 15.53
CA ALA A 175 8.04 11.99 16.77
C ALA A 175 8.81 10.68 17.00
N ALA A 176 8.37 9.58 16.40
CA ALA A 176 8.96 8.27 16.63
C ALA A 176 10.35 8.10 15.98
N THR A 177 11.09 7.17 16.57
CA THR A 177 12.43 6.73 16.13
C THR A 177 12.47 5.23 15.79
N SER A 178 11.36 4.52 15.99
CA SER A 178 11.25 3.07 15.77
C SER A 178 9.87 2.70 15.24
N ALA A 179 9.83 2.01 14.10
CA ALA A 179 8.59 1.50 13.51
C ALA A 179 8.00 0.37 14.39
N GLU A 180 8.84 -0.54 14.88
CA GLU A 180 8.43 -1.59 15.83
C GLU A 180 7.76 -0.98 17.07
N GLY A 181 8.36 0.08 17.63
CA GLY A 181 7.79 0.80 18.78
C GLY A 181 6.43 1.43 18.48
N LEU A 182 6.25 2.01 17.29
CA LEU A 182 4.96 2.56 16.85
C LEU A 182 3.87 1.48 16.77
N TYR A 183 4.14 0.39 16.06
CA TYR A 183 3.17 -0.69 15.85
C TYR A 183 2.83 -1.44 17.14
N ALA A 184 3.76 -1.51 18.10
CA ALA A 184 3.54 -2.06 19.43
C ALA A 184 2.80 -1.10 20.39
N SER A 185 2.71 0.19 20.06
CA SER A 185 2.08 1.19 20.91
C SER A 185 0.54 1.23 20.73
N PRO A 186 -0.19 1.91 21.65
CA PRO A 186 -1.63 2.12 21.52
C PRO A 186 -2.06 2.98 20.32
N ILE A 187 -1.12 3.67 19.65
CA ILE A 187 -1.46 4.49 18.47
C ILE A 187 -1.83 3.63 17.26
N ALA A 188 -1.25 2.43 17.19
CA ALA A 188 -1.63 1.42 16.22
C ALA A 188 -2.85 0.65 16.72
N ILE A 189 -3.67 0.21 15.78
CA ILE A 189 -4.83 -0.64 16.05
C ILE A 189 -4.68 -2.00 15.39
N ASP A 190 -5.43 -2.98 15.89
CA ASP A 190 -5.46 -4.30 15.27
C ASP A 190 -6.06 -4.20 13.86
N TYR A 191 -5.37 -4.80 12.91
CA TYR A 191 -5.83 -4.91 11.54
C TYR A 191 -6.42 -6.30 11.35
N ALA A 192 -7.70 -6.36 10.99
CA ALA A 192 -8.37 -7.62 10.69
C ALA A 192 -7.93 -8.11 9.29
N ALA A 193 -6.80 -8.82 9.25
CA ALA A 193 -6.26 -9.53 8.09
C ALA A 193 -6.67 -11.01 8.09
#